data_AF-A0A7Y5FYQ9-F1
#
_entry.id   AF-A0A7Y5FYQ9-F1
#
_cell.length_a   1.000
_cell.length_b   1.000
_cell.length_c   1.000
_cell.angle_alpha   90.00
_cell.angle_beta   90.00
_cell.angle_gamma   90.00
#
_symmetry.space_group_name_H-M   'P 1'
#
loop_
_entity.id
_entity.type
_entity.pdbx_description
1 polymer ?
#
loop_
_entity_poly.entity_id
_entity_poly.type
_entity_poly.pdbx_seq_one_letter_code
_entity_poly.pdbx_strand_id
1 'polypeptide(L)'
;FTLDPGIGEFLLSHENIQIPKRGKIYSTNEGNSVNWTAGMQNYIAHLKANDKATGRPYSARYIGSLVSDFHRNLLYGGIFLYPADKKNPNGKLRLLYEANPLAFLAEQAGGAASDGKQRIMAIAPTALHQRTSLIIGSAEDVKEAEQFLSQQSA
;
A
#
# COMPACT_ATOMS: atom_id res chain seq x y z
N PHE A 1 -7.63 12.95 -14.10
CA PHE A 1 -7.32 14.15 -14.91
C PHE A 1 -5.83 14.19 -15.21
N THR A 2 -5.44 14.75 -16.35
CA THR A 2 -4.04 14.97 -16.77
C THR A 2 -3.90 16.42 -17.22
N LEU A 3 -2.80 17.07 -16.81
CA LEU A 3 -2.51 18.45 -17.22
C LEU A 3 -2.12 18.50 -18.71
N ASP A 4 -2.81 19.34 -19.48
CA ASP A 4 -2.35 19.80 -20.79
C ASP A 4 -1.52 21.09 -20.61
N PRO A 5 -0.19 21.05 -20.84
CA PRO A 5 0.66 22.21 -20.65
C PRO A 5 0.46 23.31 -21.69
N GLY A 6 -0.15 23.02 -22.84
CA GLY A 6 -0.40 23.99 -23.90
C GLY A 6 -1.49 25.00 -23.55
N ILE A 7 -2.48 24.56 -22.76
CA ILE A 7 -3.61 25.39 -22.33
C ILE A 7 -3.66 25.62 -20.81
N GLY A 8 -2.88 24.87 -20.03
CA GLY A 8 -2.82 25.02 -18.56
C GLY A 8 -4.00 24.38 -17.83
N GLU A 9 -4.72 23.46 -18.46
CA GLU A 9 -5.94 22.86 -17.93
C GLU A 9 -5.78 21.36 -17.61
N PHE A 10 -6.47 20.90 -16.57
CA PHE A 10 -6.56 19.47 -16.24
C PHE A 10 -7.72 18.84 -16.98
N LEU A 11 -7.43 17.99 -17.96
CA LEU A 11 -8.43 17.29 -18.77
C LEU A 11 -8.77 15.93 -18.18
N LEU A 12 -10.04 15.53 -18.25
CA LEU A 12 -10.50 14.23 -17.77
C LEU A 12 -9.93 13.12 -18.67
N SER A 13 -8.87 12.46 -18.20
CA SER A 13 -8.15 11.43 -18.95
C SER A 13 -8.59 10.01 -18.63
N HIS A 14 -9.10 9.78 -17.43
CA HIS A 14 -9.55 8.49 -16.94
C HIS A 14 -10.75 8.72 -16.02
N GLU A 15 -11.89 8.15 -16.40
CA GLU A 15 -13.12 8.21 -15.62
C GLU A 15 -13.23 6.97 -14.73
N ASN A 16 -13.80 7.14 -13.53
CA ASN A 16 -14.22 6.05 -12.64
C ASN A 16 -13.19 4.91 -12.50
N ILE A 17 -11.94 5.24 -12.19
CA ILE A 17 -10.88 4.25 -12.04
C ILE A 17 -11.24 3.24 -10.94
N GLN A 18 -11.09 1.95 -11.23
CA GLN A 18 -11.30 0.85 -10.31
C GLN A 18 -10.00 0.06 -10.15
N ILE A 19 -9.57 -0.16 -8.91
CA ILE A 19 -8.39 -0.96 -8.58
C ILE A 19 -8.71 -2.44 -8.86
N PRO A 20 -7.82 -3.17 -9.56
CA PRO A 20 -7.96 -4.62 -9.68
C PRO A 20 -8.03 -5.27 -8.29
N LYS A 21 -8.95 -6.23 -8.08
CA LYS A 21 -9.13 -6.87 -6.76
C LYS A 21 -7.86 -7.52 -6.21
N ARG A 22 -7.00 -8.01 -7.11
CA ARG A 22 -5.68 -8.62 -6.86
C ARG A 22 -4.71 -8.24 -7.97
N GLY A 23 -3.45 -8.00 -7.64
CA GLY A 23 -2.41 -7.70 -8.62
C GLY A 23 -1.33 -8.77 -8.75
N LYS A 24 -0.20 -8.37 -9.34
CA LYS A 24 1.02 -9.19 -9.48
C LYS A 24 2.28 -8.39 -9.18
N ILE A 25 2.13 -7.26 -8.49
CA ILE A 25 3.19 -6.31 -8.17
C ILE A 25 3.17 -6.05 -6.67
N TYR A 26 4.35 -6.08 -6.05
CA TYR A 26 4.52 -5.56 -4.70
C TYR A 26 5.56 -4.45 -4.67
N SER A 27 5.37 -3.52 -3.75
CA SER A 27 6.18 -2.32 -3.61
C SER A 27 6.56 -2.10 -2.17
N THR A 28 7.86 -2.20 -1.88
CA THR A 28 8.40 -1.96 -0.54
C THR A 28 9.90 -1.69 -0.61
N ASN A 29 10.45 -1.03 0.40
CA ASN A 29 11.88 -0.85 0.53
C ASN A 29 12.53 -2.07 1.20
N GLU A 30 12.97 -3.04 0.40
CA GLU A 30 13.63 -4.26 0.89
C GLU A 30 14.96 -3.99 1.62
N GLY A 31 15.54 -2.80 1.48
CA GLY A 31 16.71 -2.37 2.27
C GLY A 31 16.43 -2.30 3.78
N ASN A 32 15.16 -2.27 4.19
CA ASN A 32 14.75 -2.32 5.60
C ASN A 32 14.47 -3.74 6.10
N SER A 33 14.70 -4.78 5.29
CA SER A 33 14.32 -6.18 5.61
C SER A 33 14.81 -6.69 6.96
N VAL A 34 16.00 -6.28 7.40
CA VAL A 34 16.56 -6.64 8.72
C VAL A 34 15.77 -6.06 9.91
N ASN A 35 15.05 -4.97 9.69
CA ASN A 35 14.24 -4.28 10.70
C ASN A 35 12.79 -4.76 10.72
N TRP A 36 12.34 -5.45 9.67
CA TRP A 36 10.98 -5.92 9.56
C TRP A 36 10.62 -6.93 10.64
N THR A 37 9.32 -7.00 10.90
CA THR A 37 8.71 -8.07 11.67
C THR A 37 8.80 -9.39 10.89
N ALA A 38 8.69 -10.52 11.58
CA ALA A 38 8.71 -11.81 10.88
C ALA A 38 7.48 -11.96 9.97
N GLY A 39 6.33 -11.41 10.36
CA GLY A 39 5.13 -11.38 9.52
C GLY A 39 5.38 -10.70 8.17
N MET A 40 6.04 -9.53 8.17
CA MET A 40 6.39 -8.84 6.94
C MET A 40 7.42 -9.61 6.11
N GLN A 41 8.45 -10.18 6.74
CA GLN A 41 9.43 -11.03 6.04
C GLN A 41 8.76 -12.26 5.38
N ASN A 42 7.87 -12.92 6.12
CA ASN A 42 7.12 -14.08 5.65
C ASN A 42 6.17 -13.72 4.51
N TYR A 43 5.51 -12.57 4.56
CA TYR A 43 4.65 -12.11 3.47
C TYR A 43 5.45 -11.82 2.19
N ILE A 44 6.59 -11.13 2.29
CA ILE A 44 7.45 -10.89 1.13
C ILE A 44 8.01 -12.20 0.56
N ALA A 45 8.41 -13.14 1.41
CA ALA A 45 8.84 -14.47 0.99
C ALA A 45 7.69 -15.24 0.29
N HIS A 46 6.47 -15.14 0.83
CA HIS A 46 5.27 -15.69 0.23
C HIS A 46 5.05 -15.11 -1.18
N LEU A 47 5.12 -13.79 -1.36
CA LEU A 47 4.93 -13.16 -2.68
C LEU A 47 5.99 -13.54 -3.72
N LYS A 48 7.21 -13.88 -3.26
CA LYS A 48 8.33 -14.34 -4.12
C LYS A 48 8.31 -15.82 -4.46
N ALA A 49 7.50 -16.62 -3.76
CA ALA A 49 7.44 -18.06 -3.98
C ALA A 49 6.84 -18.38 -5.37
N ASN A 50 7.34 -19.45 -5.99
CA ASN A 50 6.75 -19.95 -7.24
C ASN A 50 5.44 -20.68 -6.94
N ASP A 51 4.32 -20.08 -7.32
CA ASP A 51 3.01 -20.71 -7.22
C ASP A 51 2.09 -20.16 -8.31
N LYS A 52 1.98 -20.93 -9.40
CA LYS A 52 1.15 -20.56 -10.56
C LYS A 52 -0.34 -20.54 -10.22
N ALA A 53 -0.80 -21.32 -9.25
CA ALA A 53 -2.23 -21.38 -8.90
C ALA A 53 -2.72 -20.06 -8.29
N THR A 54 -1.83 -19.35 -7.58
CA THR A 54 -2.11 -18.04 -6.95
C THR A 54 -1.53 -16.86 -7.74
N GLY A 55 -0.98 -17.11 -8.93
CA GLY A 55 -0.42 -16.07 -9.80
C GLY A 55 0.93 -15.49 -9.34
N ARG A 56 1.65 -16.20 -8.47
CA ARG A 56 2.99 -15.85 -7.96
C ARG A 56 4.10 -16.51 -8.81
N PRO A 57 5.30 -15.93 -8.86
CA PRO A 57 5.81 -14.82 -8.04
C PRO A 57 5.33 -13.43 -8.50
N TYR A 58 5.27 -12.50 -7.55
CA TYR A 58 4.98 -11.09 -7.85
C TYR A 58 6.26 -10.37 -8.31
N SER A 59 6.09 -9.37 -9.16
CA SER A 59 7.17 -8.47 -9.57
C SER A 59 7.39 -7.38 -8.52
N ALA A 60 8.64 -7.19 -8.09
CA ALA A 60 9.02 -6.07 -7.23
C ALA A 60 9.06 -4.76 -8.02
N ARG A 61 8.41 -3.70 -7.55
CA ARG A 61 8.53 -2.33 -8.08
C ARG A 61 8.53 -1.35 -6.93
N TYR A 62 9.62 -0.64 -6.71
CA TYR A 62 9.71 0.39 -5.68
C TYR A 62 10.33 1.66 -6.27
N ILE A 63 9.50 2.68 -6.49
CA ILE A 63 9.93 3.96 -7.04
C ILE A 63 10.57 4.80 -5.92
N GLY A 64 10.08 4.66 -4.69
CA GLY A 64 10.53 5.45 -3.54
C GLY A 64 9.75 6.76 -3.37
N SER A 65 8.68 6.93 -4.13
CA SER A 65 7.71 8.02 -4.03
C SER A 65 6.34 7.41 -3.79
N LEU A 66 5.74 7.68 -2.63
CA LEU A 66 4.45 7.13 -2.23
C LEU A 66 3.36 7.38 -3.30
N VAL A 67 3.31 8.60 -3.84
CA VAL A 67 2.32 8.97 -4.86
C VAL A 67 2.53 8.16 -6.14
N SER A 68 3.78 8.00 -6.59
CA SER A 68 4.09 7.26 -7.82
C SER A 68 3.83 5.76 -7.67
N ASP A 69 4.20 5.20 -6.52
CA ASP A 69 3.95 3.79 -6.21
C ASP A 69 2.44 3.54 -6.09
N PHE A 70 1.68 4.38 -5.37
CA PHE A 70 0.23 4.25 -5.25
C PHE A 70 -0.49 4.46 -6.59
N HIS A 71 -0.10 5.44 -7.40
CA HIS A 71 -0.72 5.67 -8.70
C HIS A 71 -0.59 4.45 -9.63
N ARG A 72 0.55 3.74 -9.56
CA ARG A 72 0.71 2.45 -10.25
C ARG A 72 -0.25 1.40 -9.71
N ASN A 73 -0.39 1.29 -8.39
CA ASN A 73 -1.35 0.36 -7.77
C ASN A 73 -2.80 0.68 -8.18
N LEU A 74 -3.15 1.97 -8.30
CA LEU A 74 -4.46 2.41 -8.73
C LEU A 74 -4.83 1.89 -10.13
N LEU A 75 -3.85 1.84 -11.04
CA LEU A 75 -4.05 1.43 -12.44
C LEU A 75 -3.83 -0.06 -12.69
N TYR A 76 -2.85 -0.68 -12.03
CA TYR A 76 -2.41 -2.05 -12.33
C TYR A 76 -2.66 -3.04 -11.20
N GLY A 77 -3.18 -2.57 -10.07
CA GLY A 77 -3.34 -3.38 -8.86
C GLY A 77 -2.02 -3.73 -8.19
N GLY A 78 -2.10 -4.64 -7.23
CA GLY A 78 -1.01 -5.07 -6.38
C GLY A 78 -0.96 -4.26 -5.10
N ILE A 79 0.17 -4.30 -4.41
CA ILE A 79 0.28 -3.79 -3.04
C ILE A 79 1.51 -2.92 -2.80
N PHE A 80 1.31 -1.83 -2.06
CA PHE A 80 2.38 -1.02 -1.48
C PHE A 80 2.44 -1.25 0.03
N LEU A 81 3.64 -1.46 0.55
CA LEU A 81 3.91 -1.86 1.93
C LEU A 81 4.95 -0.93 2.55
N TYR A 82 4.52 -0.20 3.56
CA TYR A 82 5.36 0.59 4.47
C TYR A 82 4.94 0.32 5.92
N PRO A 83 5.08 -0.92 6.42
CA PRO A 83 4.70 -1.25 7.78
C PRO A 83 5.65 -0.61 8.80
N ALA A 84 5.21 -0.57 10.06
CA ALA A 84 6.10 -0.36 11.19
C ALA A 84 7.22 -1.39 11.22
N ASP A 85 8.38 -0.96 11.70
CA ASP A 85 9.57 -1.80 11.85
C ASP A 85 10.26 -1.50 13.19
N LYS A 86 11.34 -2.25 13.51
CA LYS A 86 12.09 -2.06 14.76
C LYS A 86 12.62 -0.63 14.96
N LYS A 87 12.87 0.10 13.87
CA LYS A 87 13.40 1.47 13.91
C LYS A 87 12.29 2.52 14.00
N ASN A 88 11.12 2.23 13.42
CA ASN A 88 9.95 3.08 13.34
C ASN A 88 8.71 2.29 13.80
N PRO A 89 8.53 2.09 15.11
CA PRO A 89 7.46 1.23 15.64
C PRO A 89 6.04 1.77 15.36
N ASN A 90 5.92 3.07 15.05
CA ASN A 90 4.66 3.72 14.66
C ASN A 90 4.59 4.00 13.14
N GLY A 91 5.44 3.35 12.34
CA GLY A 91 5.60 3.65 10.92
C GLY A 91 6.29 5.00 10.65
N LYS A 92 6.39 5.35 9.37
CA LYS A 92 7.14 6.54 8.91
C LYS A 92 6.26 7.59 8.25
N LEU A 93 5.19 7.18 7.59
CA LEU A 93 4.29 8.05 6.84
C LEU A 93 3.33 8.75 7.79
N ARG A 94 2.90 9.97 7.46
CA ARG A 94 1.96 10.74 8.28
C ARG A 94 0.53 10.38 7.95
N LEU A 95 -0.24 10.18 9.00
CA LEU A 95 -1.64 9.77 8.89
C LEU A 95 -2.44 10.81 8.09
N LEU A 96 -2.38 12.09 8.47
CA LEU A 96 -3.28 13.11 7.95
C LEU A 96 -3.07 13.48 6.49
N TYR A 97 -1.83 13.56 6.03
CA TYR A 97 -1.49 14.15 4.72
C TYR A 97 -0.66 13.23 3.82
N GLU A 98 -0.40 12.00 4.24
CA GLU A 98 0.19 10.96 3.36
C GLU A 98 -0.75 9.75 3.28
N ALA A 99 -1.14 9.15 4.42
CA ALA A 99 -1.94 7.94 4.42
C ALA A 99 -3.43 8.18 4.15
N ASN A 100 -4.09 9.07 4.88
CA ASN A 100 -5.54 9.34 4.75
C ASN A 100 -5.96 9.74 3.33
N PRO A 101 -5.26 10.67 2.63
CA PRO A 101 -5.68 11.06 1.29
C PRO A 101 -5.66 9.89 0.30
N LEU A 102 -4.61 9.06 0.34
CA LEU A 102 -4.49 7.92 -0.57
C LEU A 102 -5.38 6.76 -0.15
N ALA A 103 -5.58 6.54 1.14
CA ALA A 103 -6.51 5.54 1.65
C ALA A 103 -7.95 5.84 1.20
N PHE A 104 -8.37 7.10 1.28
CA PHE A 104 -9.67 7.51 0.75
C PHE A 104 -9.80 7.19 -0.75
N LEU A 105 -8.79 7.57 -1.56
CA LEU A 105 -8.79 7.26 -2.99
C LEU A 105 -8.83 5.74 -3.26
N ALA A 106 -8.08 4.95 -2.50
CA ALA A 106 -8.07 3.50 -2.65
C ALA A 106 -9.45 2.90 -2.38
N GLU A 107 -10.10 3.28 -1.28
CA GLU A 107 -11.44 2.80 -0.92
C GLU A 107 -12.49 3.20 -1.96
N GLN A 108 -12.46 4.45 -2.44
CA GLN A 108 -13.38 4.90 -3.49
C GLN A 108 -13.21 4.15 -4.82
N ALA A 109 -11.99 3.66 -5.09
CA ALA A 109 -11.68 2.85 -6.26
C ALA A 109 -11.78 1.33 -6.03
N GLY A 110 -12.38 0.89 -4.91
CA GLY A 110 -12.59 -0.54 -4.61
C GLY A 110 -11.36 -1.29 -4.08
N GLY A 111 -10.27 -0.59 -3.77
CA GLY A 111 -9.12 -1.11 -3.04
C GLY A 111 -9.27 -1.00 -1.53
N ALA A 112 -8.17 -1.20 -0.81
CA ALA A 112 -8.12 -1.11 0.64
C ALA A 112 -6.85 -0.44 1.15
N ALA A 113 -6.90 0.09 2.38
CA ALA A 113 -5.77 0.66 3.09
C ALA A 113 -5.83 0.33 4.59
N SER A 114 -4.74 -0.20 5.13
CA SER A 114 -4.61 -0.66 6.52
C SER A 114 -3.30 -0.21 7.16
N ASP A 115 -3.29 -0.06 8.48
CA ASP A 115 -2.04 0.06 9.27
C ASP A 115 -1.42 -1.31 9.64
N GLY A 116 -2.03 -2.40 9.17
CA GLY A 116 -1.68 -3.78 9.48
C GLY A 116 -2.51 -4.39 10.61
N LYS A 117 -3.38 -3.58 11.25
CA LYS A 117 -4.29 -4.01 12.32
C LYS A 117 -5.72 -3.52 12.08
N GLN A 118 -5.88 -2.31 11.56
CA GLN A 118 -7.16 -1.67 11.30
C GLN A 118 -7.11 -0.79 10.05
N ARG A 119 -8.28 -0.47 9.52
CA ARG A 119 -8.47 0.40 8.37
C ARG A 119 -7.92 1.81 8.63
N ILE A 120 -7.14 2.37 7.70
CA ILE A 120 -6.54 3.71 7.85
C ILE A 120 -7.60 4.79 8.10
N MET A 121 -8.69 4.77 7.33
CA MET A 121 -9.79 5.73 7.46
C MET A 121 -10.62 5.58 8.75
N ALA A 122 -10.36 4.56 9.57
CA ALA A 122 -10.98 4.40 10.89
C ALA A 122 -10.13 4.98 12.04
N ILE A 123 -8.89 5.40 11.77
CA ILE A 123 -7.98 5.91 12.79
C ILE A 123 -8.35 7.34 13.16
N ALA A 124 -8.79 7.56 14.40
CA ALA A 124 -8.95 8.91 14.94
C ALA A 124 -7.57 9.53 15.23
N PRO A 125 -7.21 10.64 14.56
CA PRO A 125 -5.89 11.26 14.74
C PRO A 125 -5.77 11.92 16.12
N THR A 126 -4.61 11.77 16.76
CA THR A 126 -4.29 12.41 18.05
C THR A 126 -3.31 13.57 17.92
N ALA A 127 -2.64 13.70 16.77
CA ALA A 127 -1.70 14.79 16.49
C ALA A 127 -1.59 15.08 14.98
N LEU A 128 -1.23 16.32 14.63
CA LEU A 128 -1.08 16.76 13.23
C LEU A 128 -0.03 15.95 12.44
N HIS A 129 1.07 15.59 13.11
CA HIS A 129 2.18 14.85 12.50
C HIS A 129 2.23 13.38 12.95
N GLN A 130 1.09 12.82 13.40
CA GLN A 130 0.99 11.41 13.77
C GLN A 130 1.48 10.54 12.61
N ARG A 131 2.37 9.59 12.92
CA ARG A 131 2.84 8.59 11.96
C ARG A 131 1.97 7.34 12.00
N THR A 132 1.96 6.62 10.90
CA THR A 132 1.27 5.35 10.75
C THR A 132 2.04 4.41 9.84
N SER A 133 1.84 3.11 10.04
CA SER A 133 2.06 2.09 9.00
C SER A 133 1.10 2.33 7.84
N LEU A 134 1.48 1.88 6.65
CA LEU A 134 0.57 1.87 5.50
C LEU A 134 0.77 0.61 4.65
N ILE A 135 -0.31 -0.15 4.51
CA ILE A 135 -0.49 -1.23 3.54
C ILE A 135 -1.66 -0.83 2.65
N ILE A 136 -1.44 -0.62 1.36
CA ILE A 136 -2.45 -0.04 0.46
C ILE A 136 -2.40 -0.64 -0.94
N GLY A 137 -3.56 -0.82 -1.57
CA GLY A 137 -3.67 -1.28 -2.95
C GLY A 137 -4.89 -2.17 -3.17
N SER A 138 -4.70 -3.23 -3.95
CA SER A 138 -5.70 -4.26 -4.25
C SER A 138 -6.27 -4.88 -2.96
N ALA A 139 -7.59 -4.92 -2.86
CA ALA A 139 -8.28 -5.31 -1.62
C ALA A 139 -7.92 -6.72 -1.14
N GLU A 140 -7.76 -7.68 -2.04
CA GLU A 140 -7.38 -9.05 -1.68
C GLU A 140 -5.93 -9.16 -1.22
N ASP A 141 -5.02 -8.40 -1.85
CA ASP A 141 -3.61 -8.38 -1.46
C ASP A 141 -3.44 -7.73 -0.09
N VAL A 142 -4.14 -6.63 0.19
CA VAL A 142 -4.12 -5.95 1.49
C VAL A 142 -4.64 -6.87 2.59
N LYS A 143 -5.78 -7.55 2.36
CA LYS A 143 -6.34 -8.50 3.33
C LYS A 143 -5.39 -9.66 3.62
N GLU A 144 -4.72 -10.19 2.59
CA GLU A 144 -3.74 -11.25 2.78
C GLU A 144 -2.54 -10.74 3.59
N ALA A 145 -2.01 -9.54 3.27
CA ALA A 145 -0.93 -8.94 4.03
C ALA A 145 -1.28 -8.76 5.52
N GLU A 146 -2.49 -8.29 5.84
CA GLU A 146 -2.96 -8.17 7.22
C GLU A 146 -2.90 -9.50 7.98
N GLN A 147 -3.25 -10.62 7.35
CA GLN A 147 -3.20 -11.94 7.98
C GLN A 147 -1.78 -12.35 8.37
N PHE A 148 -0.78 -12.01 7.56
CA PHE A 148 0.62 -12.25 7.89
C PHE A 148 1.12 -11.32 9.00
N LEU A 149 0.65 -10.07 9.00
CA LEU A 149 1.06 -9.07 9.99
C LEU A 149 0.40 -9.28 11.36
N SER A 150 -0.83 -9.82 11.41
CA SER A 150 -1.58 -10.05 12.64
C SER A 150 -1.08 -11.26 13.44
N GLN A 151 -0.49 -12.27 12.78
CA GLN A 151 -0.01 -13.53 13.38
C GLN A 151 1.15 -13.37 14.39
N GLN A 152 1.64 -12.14 14.64
CA GLN A 152 2.67 -11.84 15.65
C GLN A 152 2.19 -10.99 16.83
N SER A 153 0.89 -10.69 16.94
CA SER A 153 0.35 -9.91 18.06
C SER A 153 -0.03 -10.75 19.30
N ALA A 154 0.56 -11.95 19.46
CA ALA A 154 0.35 -12.84 20.60
C ALA A 154 1.68 -13.12 21.33
#